data_AF-A0AAD5IVE2-F1
#
_entry.id   AF-A0AAD5IVE2-F1
#
_cell.length_a   1.000
_cell.length_b   1.000
_cell.length_c   1.000
_cell.angle_alpha   90.00
_cell.angle_beta   90.00
_cell.angle_gamma   90.00
#
_symmetry.space_group_name_H-M   'P 1'
#
loop_
_entity.id
_entity.type
_entity.pdbx_description
1 polymer ?
#
loop_
_entity_poly.entity_id
_entity_poly.type
_entity_poly.pdbx_seq_one_letter_code
_entity_poly.pdbx_strand_id
1 'polypeptide(L)'
;MNVGTNRGDAHAFKLDTLLKLVDVKGADGKTTLLHFVVQEMIRTEGARLSNQNPNSSSTEDAKCRKLGLQVVSGLSSELTNVKKAAAMDSDVLSSDVSKLSKGLGNISEVVRLNETLGLDDSTKKFSESMNRFMRMAEEDMIRIQALESVALSLVKEITEYFHGNSAKEEAHPFRIFLVVRDFVTTLDRVCKEVGMINERTIISSAHKFPVPVNPMLQAAFIGSQERQQYSSSDDESPSH
;
A
#
# COMPACT_ATOMS: atom_id res chain seq x y z
N MET A 1 22.32 -1.98 -2.09
CA MET A 1 22.12 -0.59 -1.59
C MET A 1 22.71 -0.36 -0.20
N ASN A 2 22.80 -1.35 0.71
CA ASN A 2 23.27 -1.14 2.09
C ASN A 2 24.66 -1.73 2.41
N VAL A 3 25.40 -2.22 1.42
CA VAL A 3 26.74 -2.83 1.61
C VAL A 3 27.66 -1.82 2.30
N GLY A 4 28.35 -2.26 3.37
CA GLY A 4 29.26 -1.41 4.14
C GLY A 4 28.60 -0.47 5.15
N THR A 5 27.27 -0.53 5.34
CA THR A 5 26.58 0.20 6.41
C THR A 5 26.25 -0.73 7.59
N ASN A 6 25.87 -0.16 8.73
CA ASN A 6 25.33 -0.91 9.88
C ASN A 6 24.02 -1.67 9.58
N ARG A 7 23.45 -1.53 8.38
CA ARG A 7 22.28 -2.27 7.88
C ARG A 7 22.62 -3.22 6.72
N GLY A 8 23.91 -3.39 6.39
CA GLY A 8 24.35 -4.20 5.25
C GLY A 8 23.99 -5.67 5.37
N ASP A 9 24.11 -6.23 6.57
CA ASP A 9 23.83 -7.64 6.89
C ASP A 9 22.49 -7.85 7.62
N ALA A 10 21.59 -6.87 7.51
CA ALA A 10 20.29 -6.95 8.15
C ALA A 10 19.44 -8.07 7.54
N HIS A 11 19.02 -9.02 8.36
CA HIS A 11 18.16 -10.15 7.93
C HIS A 11 16.68 -9.76 7.86
N ALA A 12 16.27 -8.71 8.59
CA ALA A 12 14.92 -8.18 8.63
C ALA A 12 14.94 -6.70 9.00
N PHE A 13 13.81 -6.02 8.85
CA PHE A 13 13.60 -4.64 9.27
C PHE A 13 12.24 -4.48 9.95
N LYS A 14 12.13 -3.53 10.88
CA LYS A 14 10.86 -3.18 11.53
C LYS A 14 9.92 -2.48 10.56
N LEU A 15 8.61 -2.64 10.72
CA LEU A 15 7.59 -2.01 9.85
C LEU A 15 7.74 -0.48 9.74
N ASP A 16 8.24 0.22 10.76
CA ASP A 16 8.52 1.67 10.70
C ASP A 16 9.47 2.05 9.56
N THR A 17 10.30 1.11 9.10
CA THR A 17 11.22 1.32 7.98
C THR A 17 10.47 1.48 6.66
N LEU A 18 9.26 0.92 6.53
CA LEU A 18 8.42 1.08 5.34
C LEU A 18 8.08 2.56 5.08
N LEU A 19 7.83 3.33 6.15
CA LEU A 19 7.54 4.75 6.04
C LEU A 19 8.74 5.57 5.54
N LYS A 20 9.96 5.04 5.66
CA LYS A 20 11.19 5.72 5.23
C LYS A 20 11.51 5.50 3.75
N LEU A 21 10.80 4.60 3.07
CA LEU A 21 11.03 4.31 1.66
C LEU A 21 10.71 5.49 0.74
N VAL A 22 9.92 6.46 1.22
CA VAL A 22 9.66 7.71 0.49
C VAL A 22 10.72 8.79 0.71
N ASP A 23 11.56 8.66 1.75
CA ASP A 23 12.58 9.66 2.06
C ASP A 23 13.85 9.45 1.23
N VAL A 24 14.12 8.20 0.82
CA VAL A 24 15.24 7.87 -0.06
C VAL A 24 14.86 8.22 -1.49
N LYS A 25 15.53 9.23 -2.06
CA LYS A 25 15.26 9.74 -3.41
C LYS A 25 16.40 9.40 -4.38
N GLY A 26 16.04 9.22 -5.65
CA GLY A 26 16.98 9.09 -6.75
C GLY A 26 17.63 10.43 -7.10
N ALA A 27 18.55 10.40 -8.07
CA ALA A 27 19.29 11.59 -8.53
C ALA A 27 18.38 12.71 -9.09
N ASP A 28 17.16 12.36 -9.53
CA ASP A 28 16.17 13.31 -10.02
C ASP A 28 15.47 14.10 -8.89
N GLY A 29 15.69 13.73 -7.62
CA GLY A 29 15.06 14.33 -6.45
C GLY A 29 13.53 14.15 -6.37
N LYS A 30 12.94 13.39 -7.29
CA LYS A 30 11.49 13.21 -7.47
C LYS A 30 11.08 11.77 -7.21
N THR A 31 11.80 10.82 -7.78
CA THR A 31 11.49 9.40 -7.67
C THR A 31 12.08 8.85 -6.37
N THR A 32 11.22 8.22 -5.56
CA THR A 32 11.64 7.64 -4.27
C THR A 32 11.95 6.15 -4.41
N LEU A 33 12.64 5.56 -3.43
CA LEU A 33 12.86 4.11 -3.36
C LEU A 33 11.53 3.34 -3.43
N LEU A 34 10.47 3.85 -2.79
CA LEU A 34 9.14 3.24 -2.88
C LEU A 34 8.61 3.18 -4.32
N HIS A 35 8.88 4.17 -5.17
CA HIS A 35 8.48 4.12 -6.58
C HIS A 35 9.14 2.95 -7.33
N PHE A 36 10.43 2.76 -7.12
CA PHE A 36 11.17 1.65 -7.73
C PHE A 36 10.65 0.29 -7.23
N VAL A 37 10.40 0.17 -5.92
CA VAL A 37 9.81 -1.05 -5.33
C VAL A 37 8.43 -1.33 -5.94
N VAL A 38 7.56 -0.32 -6.06
CA VAL A 38 6.24 -0.47 -6.67
C VAL A 38 6.33 -0.88 -8.13
N GLN A 39 7.20 -0.25 -8.92
CA GLN A 39 7.42 -0.65 -10.33
C GLN A 39 7.86 -2.11 -10.45
N GLU A 40 8.75 -2.55 -9.57
CA GLU A 40 9.27 -3.91 -9.56
C GLU A 40 8.21 -4.94 -9.12
N MET A 41 7.38 -4.60 -8.14
CA MET A 41 6.23 -5.42 -7.74
C MET A 41 5.22 -5.53 -8.88
N ILE A 42 4.89 -4.42 -9.54
CA ILE A 42 3.99 -4.40 -10.72
C ILE A 42 4.53 -5.33 -11.82
N ARG A 43 5.83 -5.25 -12.12
CA ARG A 43 6.47 -6.09 -13.12
C ARG A 43 6.36 -7.57 -12.75
N THR A 44 6.67 -7.91 -11.50
CA THR A 44 6.69 -9.29 -11.00
C THR A 44 5.27 -9.89 -10.94
N GLU A 45 4.32 -9.17 -10.36
CA GLU A 45 2.93 -9.60 -10.25
C GLU A 45 2.24 -9.67 -11.61
N GLY A 46 2.53 -8.72 -12.50
CA GLY A 46 2.05 -8.73 -13.87
C GLY A 46 2.51 -9.98 -14.63
N ALA A 47 3.80 -10.32 -14.53
CA ALA A 47 4.37 -11.49 -15.19
C ALA A 47 3.79 -12.80 -14.66
N ARG A 48 3.56 -12.85 -13.33
CA ARG A 48 2.91 -13.98 -12.65
C ARG A 48 1.49 -14.22 -13.17
N LEU A 49 0.72 -13.16 -13.41
CA LEU A 49 -0.66 -13.25 -13.88
C LEU A 49 -0.81 -13.42 -15.39
N SER A 50 0.19 -13.00 -16.18
CA SER A 50 0.11 -13.10 -17.64
C SER A 50 0.67 -14.41 -18.20
N ASN A 51 1.25 -15.31 -17.38
CA ASN A 51 1.90 -16.57 -17.80
C ASN A 51 2.90 -16.36 -18.97
N GLN A 52 3.63 -15.25 -18.98
CA GLN A 52 4.47 -14.88 -20.13
C GLN A 52 5.90 -15.41 -20.01
N ASN A 53 6.42 -15.91 -21.13
CA ASN A 53 7.85 -16.10 -21.38
C ASN A 53 8.52 -14.76 -21.76
N PRO A 54 9.85 -14.59 -21.59
CA PRO A 54 10.56 -13.31 -21.73
C PRO A 54 10.56 -12.62 -23.11
N ASN A 55 9.90 -13.19 -24.13
CA ASN A 55 9.96 -12.74 -25.54
C ASN A 55 8.65 -12.11 -26.05
N SER A 56 7.82 -11.52 -25.18
CA SER A 56 6.51 -10.98 -25.57
C SER A 56 6.55 -9.55 -26.15
N SER A 57 5.58 -9.24 -27.01
CA SER A 57 5.45 -7.95 -27.72
C SER A 57 5.13 -6.76 -26.80
N SER A 58 5.31 -5.52 -27.28
CA SER A 58 5.01 -4.29 -26.53
C SER A 58 3.58 -4.17 -25.98
N THR A 59 2.61 -4.82 -26.63
CA THR A 59 1.19 -4.81 -26.21
C THR A 59 0.96 -5.73 -25.01
N GLU A 60 1.67 -6.85 -24.97
CA GLU A 60 1.65 -7.83 -23.90
C GLU A 60 2.28 -7.26 -22.61
N ASP A 61 3.27 -6.39 -22.75
CA ASP A 61 3.95 -5.69 -21.65
C ASP A 61 3.07 -4.62 -20.98
N ALA A 62 2.23 -3.90 -21.74
CA ALA A 62 1.27 -2.95 -21.19
C ALA A 62 0.16 -3.66 -20.39
N LYS A 63 -0.32 -4.80 -20.89
CA LYS A 63 -1.32 -5.64 -20.20
C LYS A 63 -0.75 -6.22 -18.90
N CYS A 64 0.48 -6.74 -18.94
CA CYS A 64 1.23 -7.23 -17.79
C CYS A 64 1.32 -6.14 -16.69
N ARG A 65 1.80 -4.95 -17.04
CA ARG A 65 1.91 -3.81 -16.09
C ARG A 65 0.55 -3.39 -15.53
N LYS A 66 -0.53 -3.44 -16.32
CA LYS A 66 -1.89 -3.15 -15.83
C LYS A 66 -2.35 -4.17 -14.78
N LEU A 67 -2.14 -5.46 -15.01
CA LEU A 67 -2.50 -6.53 -14.06
C LEU A 67 -1.70 -6.40 -12.76
N GLY A 68 -0.39 -6.20 -12.86
CA GLY A 68 0.44 -5.99 -11.68
C GLY A 68 0.04 -4.77 -10.87
N LEU A 69 -0.28 -3.64 -11.54
CA LEU A 69 -0.77 -2.44 -10.86
C LEU A 69 -2.11 -2.69 -10.14
N GLN A 70 -3.02 -3.48 -10.72
CA GLN A 70 -4.27 -3.85 -10.07
C GLN A 70 -4.03 -4.65 -8.79
N VAL A 71 -3.06 -5.58 -8.79
CA VAL A 71 -2.69 -6.35 -7.58
C VAL A 71 -2.14 -5.42 -6.50
N VAL A 72 -1.12 -4.61 -6.83
CA VAL A 72 -0.44 -3.77 -5.83
C VAL A 72 -1.38 -2.70 -5.26
N SER A 73 -2.23 -2.08 -6.10
CA SER A 73 -3.25 -1.12 -5.64
C SER A 73 -4.43 -1.78 -4.91
N GLY A 74 -4.64 -3.08 -5.08
CA GLY A 74 -5.65 -3.85 -4.36
C GLY A 74 -5.37 -4.01 -2.86
N LEU A 75 -4.09 -3.93 -2.45
CA LEU A 75 -3.67 -4.14 -1.06
C LEU A 75 -4.42 -3.23 -0.06
N SER A 76 -4.76 -2.00 -0.47
CA SER A 76 -5.49 -1.04 0.34
C SER A 76 -6.91 -1.48 0.70
N SER A 77 -7.52 -2.34 -0.14
CA SER A 77 -8.84 -2.94 0.09
C SER A 77 -8.77 -4.17 0.99
N GLU A 78 -7.72 -4.97 0.90
CA GLU A 78 -7.49 -6.14 1.75
C GLU A 78 -7.21 -5.73 3.20
N LEU A 79 -6.58 -4.58 3.41
CA LEU A 79 -6.21 -4.06 4.73
C LEU A 79 -7.21 -3.03 5.29
N THR A 80 -8.49 -3.12 4.92
CA THR A 80 -9.53 -2.19 5.41
C THR A 80 -9.71 -2.24 6.93
N ASN A 81 -9.62 -3.43 7.54
CA ASN A 81 -9.73 -3.58 9.00
C ASN A 81 -8.52 -2.98 9.73
N VAL A 82 -7.34 -2.94 9.13
CA VAL A 82 -6.17 -2.24 9.70
C VAL A 82 -6.46 -0.75 9.84
N LYS A 83 -7.14 -0.14 8.86
CA LYS A 83 -7.51 1.29 8.93
C LYS A 83 -8.48 1.58 10.07
N LYS A 84 -9.40 0.64 10.35
CA LYS A 84 -10.33 0.73 11.48
C LYS A 84 -9.60 0.57 12.82
N ALA A 85 -8.75 -0.45 12.93
CA ALA A 85 -7.95 -0.69 14.13
C ALA A 85 -7.00 0.48 14.44
N ALA A 86 -6.42 1.10 13.41
CA ALA A 86 -5.59 2.30 13.51
C ALA A 86 -6.34 3.56 13.98
N ALA A 87 -7.67 3.54 14.02
CA ALA A 87 -8.49 4.62 14.55
C ALA A 87 -8.97 4.34 15.99
N MET A 88 -8.66 3.16 16.53
CA MET A 88 -8.98 2.82 17.92
C MET A 88 -7.87 3.29 18.86
N ASP A 89 -8.25 3.50 20.12
CA ASP A 89 -7.34 3.82 21.22
C ASP A 89 -7.47 2.72 22.28
N SER A 90 -6.34 2.11 22.66
CA SER A 90 -6.33 0.98 23.59
C SER A 90 -6.71 1.40 25.01
N ASP A 91 -6.29 2.60 25.43
CA ASP A 91 -6.56 3.10 26.79
C ASP A 91 -8.04 3.46 26.91
N VAL A 92 -8.62 4.05 25.87
CA VAL A 92 -10.06 4.31 25.79
C VAL A 92 -10.86 3.01 25.82
N LEU A 93 -10.45 1.99 25.05
CA LEU A 93 -11.11 0.68 25.04
C LEU A 93 -11.11 0.06 26.45
N SER A 94 -9.95 -0.04 27.10
CA SER A 94 -9.83 -0.61 28.44
C SER A 94 -10.54 0.21 29.51
N SER A 95 -10.54 1.54 29.37
CA SER A 95 -11.33 2.44 30.20
C SER A 95 -12.83 2.14 30.07
N ASP A 96 -13.33 1.97 28.85
CA ASP A 96 -14.76 1.78 28.62
C ASP A 96 -15.25 0.40 29.10
N VAL A 97 -14.44 -0.66 28.93
CA VAL A 97 -14.72 -1.97 29.53
C VAL A 97 -14.74 -1.87 31.06
N SER A 98 -13.77 -1.17 31.64
CA SER A 98 -13.70 -0.95 33.09
C SER A 98 -14.90 -0.16 33.63
N LYS A 99 -15.32 0.90 32.92
CA LYS A 99 -16.50 1.70 33.28
C LYS A 99 -17.78 0.87 33.22
N LEU A 100 -17.93 0.04 32.20
CA LEU A 100 -19.09 -0.84 32.06
C LEU A 100 -19.14 -1.88 33.19
N SER A 101 -18.00 -2.49 33.53
CA SER A 101 -17.89 -3.43 34.65
C SER A 101 -18.23 -2.76 35.99
N LYS A 102 -17.69 -1.57 36.24
CA LYS A 102 -18.00 -0.79 37.44
C LYS A 102 -19.48 -0.39 37.50
N GLY A 103 -20.04 0.07 36.38
CA GLY A 103 -21.45 0.43 36.27
C GLY A 103 -22.37 -0.73 36.61
N LEU A 104 -22.02 -1.93 36.14
CA LEU A 104 -22.75 -3.16 36.46
C LEU A 104 -22.68 -3.49 37.96
N GLY A 105 -21.51 -3.36 38.58
CA GLY A 105 -21.34 -3.52 40.03
C GLY A 105 -22.20 -2.53 40.84
N ASN A 106 -22.25 -1.27 40.40
CA ASN A 106 -23.09 -0.26 41.05
C ASN A 106 -24.59 -0.61 40.96
N ILE A 107 -25.05 -1.09 39.81
CA ILE A 107 -26.46 -1.51 39.63
C ILE A 107 -26.77 -2.69 40.56
N SER A 108 -25.87 -3.68 40.64
CA SER A 108 -26.01 -4.82 41.55
C SER A 108 -26.20 -4.37 43.00
N GLU A 109 -25.40 -3.39 43.45
CA GLU A 109 -25.52 -2.83 44.80
C GLU A 109 -26.87 -2.13 45.03
N VAL A 110 -27.31 -1.31 44.06
CA VAL A 110 -28.62 -0.63 44.14
C VAL A 110 -29.77 -1.62 44.20
N VAL A 111 -29.75 -2.69 43.40
CA VAL A 111 -30.78 -3.74 43.41
C VAL A 111 -30.83 -4.43 44.78
N ARG A 112 -29.68 -4.81 45.31
CA ARG A 112 -29.58 -5.44 46.64
C ARG A 112 -30.10 -4.55 47.77
N LEU A 113 -29.78 -3.25 47.73
CA LEU A 113 -30.30 -2.29 48.71
C LEU A 113 -31.81 -2.14 48.62
N ASN A 114 -32.35 -2.10 47.40
CA ASN A 114 -33.80 -1.95 47.17
C ASN A 114 -34.58 -3.17 47.68
N GLU A 115 -34.04 -4.38 47.45
CA GLU A 115 -34.59 -5.64 47.99
C GLU A 115 -34.61 -5.69 49.53
N THR A 116 -33.66 -5.02 50.18
CA THR A 116 -33.57 -4.98 51.64
C THR A 116 -34.54 -3.97 52.26
N LEU A 117 -34.86 -2.88 51.55
CA LEU A 117 -35.63 -1.75 52.07
C LEU A 117 -37.11 -1.76 51.70
N GLY A 118 -37.48 -2.33 50.54
CA GLY A 118 -38.85 -2.32 50.04
C GLY A 118 -39.53 -3.69 50.04
N LEU A 119 -40.66 -3.79 50.72
CA LEU A 119 -41.48 -5.02 50.78
C LEU A 119 -42.73 -4.99 49.88
N ASP A 120 -42.98 -3.85 49.22
CA ASP A 120 -44.15 -3.69 48.36
C ASP A 120 -44.01 -4.40 47.00
N ASP A 121 -45.16 -4.60 46.34
CA ASP A 121 -45.25 -5.30 45.05
C ASP A 121 -44.48 -4.59 43.92
N SER A 122 -44.32 -3.26 43.99
CA SER A 122 -43.59 -2.49 42.99
C SER A 122 -42.08 -2.70 43.09
N THR A 123 -41.56 -2.80 44.32
CA THR A 123 -40.15 -3.08 44.60
C THR A 123 -39.77 -4.49 44.14
N LYS A 124 -40.67 -5.47 44.34
CA LYS A 124 -40.49 -6.84 43.84
C LYS A 124 -40.40 -6.90 42.33
N LYS A 125 -41.36 -6.27 41.62
CA LYS A 125 -41.35 -6.22 40.15
C LYS A 125 -40.11 -5.54 39.57
N PHE A 126 -39.64 -4.47 40.22
CA PHE A 126 -38.38 -3.82 39.87
C PHE A 126 -37.19 -4.78 40.03
N SER A 127 -37.04 -5.40 41.22
CA SER A 127 -35.97 -6.36 41.50
C SER A 127 -35.98 -7.53 40.50
N GLU A 128 -37.13 -8.12 40.19
CA GLU A 128 -37.23 -9.21 39.22
C GLU A 128 -36.74 -8.80 37.82
N SER A 129 -37.17 -7.63 37.34
CA SER A 129 -36.71 -7.06 36.07
C SER A 129 -35.21 -6.81 36.08
N MET A 130 -34.70 -6.26 37.18
CA MET A 130 -33.29 -5.90 37.30
C MET A 130 -32.38 -7.09 37.46
N ASN A 131 -32.77 -8.12 38.21
CA ASN A 131 -32.06 -9.38 38.26
C ASN A 131 -31.99 -10.07 36.89
N ARG A 132 -33.05 -9.97 36.06
CA ARG A 132 -33.02 -10.50 34.69
C ARG A 132 -32.03 -9.75 33.81
N PHE A 133 -32.03 -8.42 33.88
CA PHE A 133 -31.06 -7.59 33.19
C PHE A 133 -29.62 -7.91 33.62
N MET A 134 -29.38 -7.98 34.93
CA MET A 134 -28.06 -8.25 35.51
C MET A 134 -27.48 -9.56 35.00
N ARG A 135 -28.26 -10.66 34.99
CA ARG A 135 -27.80 -11.94 34.45
C ARG A 135 -27.31 -11.83 32.99
N MET A 136 -28.08 -11.17 32.13
CA MET A 136 -27.68 -11.00 30.72
C MET A 136 -26.45 -10.10 30.59
N ALA A 137 -26.41 -9.01 31.34
CA ALA A 137 -25.32 -8.05 31.30
C ALA A 137 -24.01 -8.61 31.86
N GLU A 138 -24.06 -9.49 32.87
CA GLU A 138 -22.90 -10.20 33.42
C GLU A 138 -22.31 -11.18 32.40
N GLU A 139 -23.15 -11.94 31.69
CA GLU A 139 -22.72 -12.80 30.59
C GLU A 139 -22.08 -12.01 29.45
N ASP A 140 -22.69 -10.88 29.06
CA ASP A 140 -22.12 -9.96 28.08
C ASP A 140 -20.79 -9.37 28.54
N MET A 141 -20.68 -8.98 29.80
CA MET A 141 -19.48 -8.41 30.40
C MET A 141 -18.30 -9.39 30.34
N ILE A 142 -18.51 -10.63 30.77
CA ILE A 142 -17.48 -11.68 30.73
C ILE A 142 -16.99 -11.88 29.30
N ARG A 143 -17.91 -11.90 28.33
CA ARG A 143 -17.54 -12.05 26.91
C ARG A 143 -16.73 -10.86 26.40
N ILE A 144 -17.13 -9.64 26.73
CA ILE A 144 -16.43 -8.41 26.31
C ILE A 144 -15.01 -8.40 26.87
N GLN A 145 -14.83 -8.69 28.16
CA GLN A 145 -13.51 -8.77 28.80
C GLN A 145 -12.63 -9.87 28.19
N ALA A 146 -13.21 -11.03 27.88
CA ALA A 146 -12.49 -12.10 27.21
C ALA A 146 -12.05 -11.69 25.79
N LEU A 147 -12.93 -11.06 25.01
CA LEU A 147 -12.63 -10.57 23.66
C LEU A 147 -11.55 -9.48 23.69
N GLU A 148 -11.62 -8.54 24.63
CA GLU A 148 -10.60 -7.51 24.82
C GLU A 148 -9.23 -8.14 25.10
N SER A 149 -9.17 -9.07 26.07
CA SER A 149 -7.94 -9.76 26.45
C SER A 149 -7.32 -10.53 25.28
N VAL A 150 -8.13 -11.28 24.54
CA VAL A 150 -7.68 -12.03 23.35
C VAL A 150 -7.19 -11.07 22.27
N ALA A 151 -7.92 -9.98 21.99
CA ALA A 151 -7.53 -9.01 20.98
C ALA A 151 -6.19 -8.35 21.32
N LEU A 152 -6.00 -7.91 22.56
CA LEU A 152 -4.73 -7.31 23.01
C LEU A 152 -3.57 -8.31 22.97
N SER A 153 -3.81 -9.59 23.28
CA SER A 153 -2.80 -10.65 23.15
C SER A 153 -2.37 -10.86 21.69
N LEU A 154 -3.32 -10.90 20.75
CA LEU A 154 -3.02 -11.02 19.32
C LEU A 154 -2.24 -9.81 18.81
N VAL A 155 -2.56 -8.61 19.29
CA VAL A 155 -1.82 -7.38 18.99
C VAL A 155 -0.39 -7.44 19.53
N LYS A 156 -0.18 -8.00 20.73
CA LYS A 156 1.16 -8.21 21.27
C LYS A 156 1.97 -9.20 20.43
N GLU A 157 1.38 -10.32 20.04
CA GLU A 157 2.03 -11.34 19.21
C GLU A 157 2.47 -10.79 17.84
N ILE A 158 1.58 -10.09 17.13
CA ILE A 158 1.92 -9.49 15.83
C ILE A 158 2.96 -8.37 15.97
N THR A 159 2.93 -7.60 17.08
CA THR A 159 3.95 -6.59 17.36
C THR A 159 5.30 -7.23 17.62
N GLU A 160 5.36 -8.31 18.39
CA GLU A 160 6.59 -9.06 18.62
C GLU A 160 7.16 -9.64 17.32
N TYR A 161 6.29 -10.19 16.45
CA TYR A 161 6.71 -10.70 15.15
C TYR A 161 7.39 -9.64 14.26
N PHE A 162 6.83 -8.43 14.18
CA PHE A 162 7.33 -7.39 13.28
C PHE A 162 8.34 -6.41 13.91
N HIS A 163 8.36 -6.28 15.24
CA HIS A 163 9.22 -5.32 15.96
C HIS A 163 10.26 -5.99 16.87
N GLY A 164 10.16 -7.31 17.08
CA GLY A 164 11.02 -8.08 17.98
C GLY A 164 10.66 -7.81 19.43
N ASN A 165 11.44 -6.95 20.10
CA ASN A 165 11.20 -6.63 21.51
C ASN A 165 9.95 -5.76 21.70
N SER A 166 8.83 -6.38 22.06
CA SER A 166 7.53 -5.73 22.30
C SER A 166 7.51 -4.81 23.51
N ALA A 167 8.43 -4.94 24.47
CA ALA A 167 8.46 -4.13 25.70
C ALA A 167 8.58 -2.62 25.45
N LYS A 168 9.12 -2.21 24.29
CA LYS A 168 9.21 -0.78 23.90
C LYS A 168 7.94 -0.24 23.26
N GLU A 169 7.06 -1.11 22.79
CA GLU A 169 5.82 -0.78 22.09
C GLU A 169 4.58 -1.00 22.97
N GLU A 170 4.74 -1.57 24.18
CA GLU A 170 3.63 -1.82 25.13
C GLU A 170 2.86 -0.54 25.52
N ALA A 171 3.51 0.63 25.46
CA ALA A 171 2.85 1.91 25.74
C ALA A 171 1.81 2.30 24.66
N HIS A 172 1.91 1.77 23.44
CA HIS A 172 0.99 2.07 22.35
C HIS A 172 0.67 0.80 21.53
N PRO A 173 -0.12 -0.14 22.07
CA PRO A 173 -0.40 -1.44 21.45
C PRO A 173 -0.88 -1.35 19.99
N PHE A 174 -1.69 -0.34 19.65
CA PHE A 174 -2.24 -0.18 18.31
C PHE A 174 -1.33 0.57 17.32
N ARG A 175 -0.13 0.96 17.73
CA ARG A 175 0.82 1.69 16.86
C ARG A 175 1.18 0.90 15.60
N ILE A 176 1.25 -0.43 15.67
CA ILE A 176 1.50 -1.28 14.50
C ILE A 176 0.48 -1.02 13.38
N PHE A 177 -0.79 -0.81 13.72
CA PHE A 177 -1.83 -0.51 12.74
C PHE A 177 -1.67 0.89 12.14
N LEU A 178 -1.22 1.88 12.92
CA LEU A 178 -0.92 3.22 12.41
C LEU A 178 0.16 3.16 11.32
N VAL A 179 1.26 2.46 11.60
CA VAL A 179 2.39 2.31 10.66
C VAL A 179 1.92 1.67 9.35
N VAL A 180 1.15 0.58 9.43
CA VAL A 180 0.64 -0.10 8.23
C VAL A 180 -0.38 0.76 7.49
N ARG A 181 -1.31 1.42 8.18
CA ARG A 181 -2.27 2.35 7.58
C ARG A 181 -1.56 3.46 6.80
N ASP A 182 -0.56 4.09 7.41
CA ASP A 182 0.15 5.23 6.82
C ASP A 182 1.01 4.80 5.63
N PHE A 183 1.64 3.62 5.73
CA PHE A 183 2.35 3.02 4.62
C PHE A 183 1.41 2.70 3.45
N VAL A 184 0.29 2.04 3.70
CA VAL A 184 -0.72 1.71 2.65
C VAL A 184 -1.28 2.98 2.00
N THR A 185 -1.54 4.03 2.79
CA THR A 185 -1.97 5.33 2.26
C THR A 185 -0.91 5.94 1.33
N THR A 186 0.36 5.81 1.71
CA THR A 186 1.49 6.28 0.90
C THR A 186 1.67 5.43 -0.36
N LEU A 187 1.52 4.11 -0.25
CA LEU A 187 1.55 3.15 -1.35
C LEU A 187 0.48 3.48 -2.38
N ASP A 188 -0.76 3.76 -1.95
CA ASP A 188 -1.85 4.15 -2.85
C ASP A 188 -1.52 5.39 -3.68
N ARG A 189 -0.88 6.39 -3.06
CA ARG A 189 -0.41 7.59 -3.77
C ARG A 189 0.65 7.23 -4.81
N VAL A 190 1.65 6.43 -4.45
CA VAL A 190 2.71 6.01 -5.36
C VAL A 190 2.17 5.14 -6.51
N CYS A 191 1.22 4.24 -6.25
CA CYS A 191 0.56 3.45 -7.29
C CYS A 191 -0.14 4.33 -8.33
N LYS A 192 -0.79 5.42 -7.91
CA LYS A 192 -1.40 6.40 -8.83
C LYS A 192 -0.33 7.14 -9.65
N GLU A 193 0.76 7.56 -9.02
CA GLU A 193 1.89 8.22 -9.70
C GLU A 193 2.54 7.32 -10.75
N VAL A 194 2.82 6.06 -10.40
CA VAL A 194 3.38 5.06 -11.32
C VAL A 194 2.39 4.71 -12.43
N GLY A 195 1.08 4.60 -12.13
CA GLY A 195 0.04 4.38 -13.12
C GLY A 195 0.00 5.46 -14.20
N MET A 196 0.07 6.74 -13.80
CA MET A 196 0.11 7.87 -14.73
C MET A 196 1.38 7.85 -15.61
N ILE A 197 2.53 7.52 -15.04
CA ILE A 197 3.79 7.41 -15.80
C ILE A 197 3.71 6.28 -16.83
N ASN A 198 3.12 5.15 -16.43
CA ASN A 198 2.94 4.00 -17.30
C ASN A 198 2.04 4.32 -18.50
N GLU A 199 0.93 5.01 -18.26
CA GLU A 199 -0.01 5.45 -19.30
C GLU A 199 0.66 6.43 -20.29
N ARG A 200 1.38 7.44 -19.79
CA ARG A 200 2.13 8.39 -20.64
C ARG A 200 3.18 7.71 -21.51
N THR A 201 3.87 6.71 -20.97
CA THR A 201 4.89 5.94 -21.70
C THR A 201 4.24 5.11 -22.82
N ILE A 202 3.09 4.49 -22.56
CA ILE A 202 2.33 3.73 -23.56
C ILE A 202 1.86 4.65 -24.70
N ILE A 203 1.28 5.81 -24.36
CA ILE A 203 0.81 6.79 -25.36
C ILE A 203 1.97 7.30 -26.24
N SER A 204 3.11 7.63 -25.62
CA SER A 204 4.31 8.07 -26.37
C SER A 204 4.88 6.98 -27.28
N SER A 205 4.75 5.70 -26.92
CA SER A 205 5.22 4.57 -27.73
C SER A 205 4.27 4.22 -28.89
N ALA A 206 2.97 4.49 -28.73
CA ALA A 206 1.95 4.30 -29.77
C ALA A 206 1.99 5.38 -30.86
N HIS A 207 2.67 6.51 -30.62
CA HIS A 207 2.85 7.61 -31.58
C HIS A 207 4.22 7.61 -32.27
N LYS A 208 4.85 6.44 -32.47
CA LYS A 208 5.97 6.34 -33.40
C LYS A 208 5.48 6.61 -34.82
N PHE A 209 5.60 7.86 -35.26
CA PHE A 209 5.36 8.25 -36.65
C PHE A 209 6.18 7.36 -37.59
N PRO A 210 5.60 6.82 -38.68
CA PRO A 210 6.38 6.17 -39.71
C PRO A 210 7.32 7.20 -40.31
N VAL A 211 8.63 6.95 -40.27
CA VAL A 211 9.58 7.71 -41.08
C VAL A 211 9.16 7.53 -42.55
N PRO A 212 8.81 8.59 -43.30
CA PRO A 212 8.46 8.43 -44.70
C PRO A 212 9.71 8.00 -45.45
N VAL A 213 9.71 6.78 -45.98
CA VAL A 213 10.67 6.36 -47.01
C VAL A 213 10.33 7.15 -48.27
N ASN A 214 11.18 8.11 -48.63
CA ASN A 214 10.99 8.96 -49.79
C ASN A 214 11.07 8.13 -51.08
N PRO A 215 10.00 7.99 -51.89
CA PRO A 215 10.01 7.24 -53.14
C PRO A 215 10.06 8.23 -54.32
N MET A 216 11.20 8.86 -54.55
CA MET A 216 11.38 9.74 -55.71
C MET A 216 12.75 9.53 -56.35
N LEU A 217 12.92 8.38 -57.01
CA LEU A 217 13.78 8.27 -58.20
C LEU A 217 13.25 7.13 -59.08
N GLN A 218 12.27 7.44 -59.95
CA GLN A 218 12.14 6.83 -61.27
C GLN A 218 11.05 7.52 -62.12
N ALA A 219 11.48 8.26 -63.15
CA ALA A 219 10.84 8.47 -64.45
C ALA A 219 11.57 9.64 -65.14
N ALA A 220 11.99 9.63 -66.41
CA ALA A 220 11.81 8.68 -67.50
C ALA A 220 12.78 9.02 -68.66
N PHE A 221 13.22 7.96 -69.36
CA PHE A 221 13.44 7.79 -70.81
C PHE A 221 13.51 9.01 -71.77
N ILE A 222 14.52 9.01 -72.68
CA ILE A 222 14.41 8.81 -74.15
C ILE A 222 15.76 9.16 -74.84
N GLY A 223 16.27 8.24 -75.66
CA GLY A 223 16.75 8.53 -77.03
C GLY A 223 18.14 9.13 -77.27
N SER A 224 19.11 8.26 -77.54
CA SER A 224 20.25 8.39 -78.47
C SER A 224 20.50 9.72 -79.21
N GLN A 225 21.70 10.30 -79.06
CA GLN A 225 22.59 10.55 -80.21
C GLN A 225 24.04 10.90 -79.80
N GLU A 226 24.91 10.58 -80.74
CA GLU A 226 26.37 10.59 -80.78
C GLU A 226 27.11 11.88 -80.38
N ARG A 227 28.40 11.64 -80.07
CA ARG A 227 29.60 12.41 -80.45
C ARG A 227 30.06 13.62 -79.62
N GLN A 228 31.20 13.37 -78.98
CA GLN A 228 32.51 14.02 -79.18
C GLN A 228 32.66 15.54 -78.95
N GLN A 229 33.50 15.81 -77.94
CA GLN A 229 34.63 16.77 -77.91
C GLN A 229 34.33 18.28 -78.00
N TYR A 230 34.74 19.03 -76.98
CA TYR A 230 35.97 19.84 -76.85
C TYR A 230 35.80 20.65 -75.54
N SER A 231 36.77 20.62 -74.60
CA SER A 231 37.82 21.65 -74.40
C SER A 231 37.21 23.01 -74.01
N SER A 232 37.69 23.81 -73.06
CA SER A 232 38.95 23.95 -72.34
C SER A 232 38.73 25.11 -71.36
N SER A 233 39.34 25.11 -70.18
CA SER A 233 40.22 26.22 -69.76
C SER A 233 40.84 25.87 -68.40
N ASP A 234 42.02 25.27 -68.52
CA ASP A 234 43.25 25.58 -67.76
C ASP A 234 43.36 27.08 -67.41
N ASP A 235 44.16 27.55 -66.46
CA ASP A 235 45.02 27.02 -65.38
C ASP A 235 45.68 28.30 -64.81
N GLU A 236 46.12 28.29 -63.56
CA GLU A 236 47.37 28.95 -63.18
C GLU A 236 47.72 28.53 -61.75
N SER A 237 48.66 27.59 -61.71
CA SER A 237 49.48 27.25 -60.56
C SER A 237 50.60 28.29 -60.35
N PRO A 238 51.08 28.53 -59.12
CA PRO A 238 52.38 29.14 -58.91
C PRO A 238 53.41 28.11 -58.42
N SER A 239 54.69 28.31 -58.77
CA SER A 239 55.86 28.34 -57.85
C SER A 239 57.16 27.96 -58.57
N HIS A 240 58.02 28.94 -58.84
CA HIS A 240 59.32 29.08 -58.17
C HIS A 240 59.90 30.48 -58.38
#